data_AF-A0A7J6PAR0-F1
#
_entry.id   AF-A0A7J6PAR0-F1
#
_cell.length_a   1.000
_cell.length_b   1.000
_cell.length_c   1.000
_cell.angle_alpha   90.00
_cell.angle_beta   90.00
_cell.angle_gamma   90.00
#
_symmetry.space_group_name_H-M   'P 1'
#
loop_
_entity.id
_entity.type
_entity.pdbx_description
1 polymer ?
#
loop_
_entity_poly.entity_id
_entity_poly.type
_entity_poly.pdbx_seq_one_letter_code
_entity_poly.pdbx_strand_id
1 'polypeptide(L)'
;MDGAMKRRRISYSECGGGGRVYKILVVGDGNLSYSRDLAESTMIHGLPTTVIYATTYEDELQLNHKYTKDVIDEHKSRLIELGHKVYHSVDATNITTTLITRLDASGNDKDITFNRIIFMHPLVCIDDKVRCGMLVKSTPGGFNIINMLMLMQFLISSSKYIYNDNRRSRDHDDDTEMIDNVRVFALPPPPPSCADEVRIDNDGSSSSSSSTNNDDVTIKCSICDIQCTSSDDLGKHKKSRKHRQRHQLHTLFLRTLQQQQQQEGEEGEEER
;
A
#
# COMPACT_ATOMS: atom_id res chain seq x y z
N MET A 1 43.63 1.40 15.14
CA MET A 1 43.61 1.91 13.76
C MET A 1 42.15 2.00 13.36
N ASP A 2 41.48 3.09 13.72
CA ASP A 2 40.08 3.32 13.38
C ASP A 2 40.00 3.94 11.98
N GLY A 3 39.68 3.11 11.00
CA GLY A 3 39.38 3.54 9.64
C GLY A 3 38.00 4.21 9.59
N ALA A 4 37.92 5.47 9.99
CA ALA A 4 36.71 6.27 9.85
C ALA A 4 36.35 6.40 8.36
N MET A 5 35.39 5.59 7.92
CA MET A 5 34.85 5.60 6.57
C MET A 5 34.14 6.94 6.34
N LYS A 6 34.86 7.90 5.76
CA LYS A 6 34.39 9.26 5.50
C LYS A 6 33.30 9.22 4.43
N ARG A 7 32.04 9.04 4.85
CA ARG A 7 30.87 9.09 3.95
C ARG A 7 30.84 10.48 3.32
N ARG A 8 31.07 10.56 2.01
CA ARG A 8 30.91 11.83 1.27
C ARG A 8 29.45 12.21 1.36
N ARG A 9 29.17 13.35 1.98
CA ARG A 9 27.88 14.02 1.91
C ARG A 9 27.70 14.39 0.43
N ILE A 10 26.84 13.66 -0.29
CA ILE A 10 26.48 14.02 -1.66
C ILE A 10 25.59 15.25 -1.52
N SER A 11 26.19 16.43 -1.64
CA SER A 11 25.42 17.65 -1.84
C SER A 11 24.82 17.56 -3.24
N TYR A 12 23.50 17.46 -3.33
CA TYR A 12 22.76 17.67 -4.57
C TYR A 12 22.83 19.16 -4.94
N SER A 13 24.03 19.67 -5.21
CA SER A 13 24.23 20.97 -5.82
C SER A 13 23.97 20.81 -7.31
N GLU A 14 22.73 21.12 -7.70
CA GLU A 14 22.35 21.59 -9.04
C GLU A 14 23.16 20.99 -10.20
N CYS A 15 23.06 19.67 -10.39
CA CYS A 15 23.39 19.10 -11.70
C CYS A 15 22.35 19.67 -12.68
N GLY A 16 22.74 20.68 -13.47
CA GLY A 16 21.88 21.49 -14.35
C GLY A 16 21.19 20.77 -15.53
N GLY A 17 20.91 19.47 -15.41
CA GLY A 17 19.92 18.78 -16.23
C GLY A 17 18.62 18.70 -15.44
N GLY A 18 17.55 19.30 -15.95
CA GLY A 18 16.20 19.28 -15.35
C GLY A 18 15.57 17.88 -15.29
N GLY A 19 16.23 16.95 -14.61
CA GLY A 19 15.72 15.61 -14.38
C GLY A 19 14.47 15.69 -13.51
N ARG A 20 13.38 15.08 -13.96
CA ARG A 20 12.15 14.99 -13.18
C ARG A 20 12.43 14.26 -11.87
N VAL A 21 11.97 14.85 -10.77
CA VAL A 21 12.01 14.24 -9.43
C VAL A 21 10.83 13.27 -9.30
N TYR A 22 11.12 12.01 -9.00
CA TYR A 22 10.13 10.98 -8.75
C TYR A 22 9.71 11.00 -7.27
N LYS A 23 8.49 11.45 -6.99
CA LYS A 23 7.95 11.61 -5.63
C LYS A 23 7.11 10.38 -5.25
N ILE A 24 7.45 9.72 -4.15
CA ILE A 24 6.73 8.55 -3.62
C ILE A 24 6.17 8.88 -2.23
N LEU A 25 4.88 8.68 -2.00
CA LEU A 25 4.25 8.77 -0.69
C LEU A 25 4.09 7.37 -0.09
N VAL A 26 4.62 7.13 1.10
CA VAL A 26 4.40 5.90 1.86
C VAL A 26 3.50 6.23 3.05
N VAL A 27 2.29 5.66 3.06
CA VAL A 27 1.25 5.96 4.04
C VAL A 27 1.21 4.87 5.12
N GLY A 28 1.46 5.24 6.38
CA GLY A 28 1.26 4.33 7.52
C GLY A 28 2.44 3.47 7.91
N ASP A 29 3.66 3.84 7.53
CA ASP A 29 4.87 3.11 7.86
C ASP A 29 5.27 3.29 9.33
N GLY A 30 4.58 2.57 10.21
CA GLY A 30 4.59 2.83 11.65
C GLY A 30 5.98 2.92 12.30
N ASN A 31 6.95 2.12 11.90
CA ASN A 31 8.32 2.23 12.43
C ASN A 31 9.31 2.88 11.45
N LEU A 32 8.87 3.29 10.25
CA LEU A 32 9.69 3.86 9.17
C LEU A 32 10.70 2.89 8.53
N SER A 33 10.74 1.60 8.90
CA SER A 33 11.76 0.69 8.38
C SER A 33 11.56 0.39 6.91
N TYR A 34 10.31 0.27 6.45
CA TYR A 34 10.01 0.02 5.04
C TYR A 34 10.46 1.20 4.16
N SER A 35 10.15 2.43 4.59
CA SER A 35 10.52 3.64 3.87
C SER A 35 12.04 3.81 3.81
N ARG A 36 12.74 3.48 4.91
CA ARG A 36 14.21 3.46 4.94
C ARG A 36 14.77 2.46 3.93
N ASP A 37 14.28 1.23 3.94
CA ASP A 37 14.79 0.19 3.03
C ASP A 37 14.52 0.54 1.56
N LEU A 38 13.35 1.12 1.28
CA LEU A 38 12.99 1.65 -0.03
C LEU A 38 13.94 2.78 -0.46
N ALA A 39 14.22 3.73 0.43
CA ALA A 39 15.16 4.82 0.20
C ALA A 39 16.55 4.31 -0.19
N GLU A 40 17.11 3.39 0.60
CA GLU A 40 18.44 2.83 0.36
C GLU A 40 18.49 2.04 -0.95
N SER A 41 17.44 1.28 -1.25
CA SER A 41 17.31 0.54 -2.52
C SER A 41 17.30 1.48 -3.73
N THR A 42 16.58 2.61 -3.67
CA THR A 42 16.56 3.57 -4.79
C THR A 42 17.92 4.19 -5.07
N MET A 43 18.77 4.35 -4.04
CA MET A 43 20.15 4.79 -4.22
C MET A 43 21.02 3.73 -4.88
N ILE A 44 20.87 2.45 -4.48
CA ILE A 44 21.64 1.34 -5.06
C ILE A 44 21.34 1.17 -6.55
N HIS A 45 20.09 1.31 -6.95
CA HIS A 45 19.66 1.15 -8.34
C HIS A 45 19.90 2.36 -9.23
N GLY A 46 20.53 3.43 -8.72
CA GLY A 46 20.83 4.61 -9.51
C GLY A 46 19.57 5.29 -10.03
N LEU A 47 18.55 5.45 -9.18
CA LEU A 47 17.40 6.32 -9.43
C LEU A 47 17.64 7.66 -8.73
N PRO A 48 18.55 8.53 -9.25
CA PRO A 48 19.12 9.67 -8.52
C PRO A 48 18.14 10.78 -8.18
N THR A 49 16.87 10.67 -8.56
CA THR A 49 15.87 11.72 -8.36
C THR A 49 14.63 11.22 -7.63
N THR A 50 14.72 10.18 -6.80
CA THR A 50 13.56 9.73 -6.00
C THR A 50 13.49 10.43 -4.65
N VAL A 51 12.34 11.01 -4.31
CA VAL A 51 12.06 11.59 -2.98
C VAL A 51 10.89 10.84 -2.34
N ILE A 52 11.15 10.21 -1.20
CA ILE A 52 10.15 9.51 -0.41
C ILE A 52 9.57 10.46 0.65
N TYR A 53 8.26 10.41 0.80
CA TYR A 53 7.48 11.06 1.84
C TYR A 53 6.92 9.95 2.72
N ALA A 54 7.63 9.62 3.79
CA ALA A 54 7.25 8.58 4.73
C ALA A 54 6.29 9.15 5.78
N THR A 55 5.17 8.47 6.03
CA THR A 55 4.19 8.93 7.02
C THR A 55 3.82 7.88 8.05
N THR A 56 3.55 8.34 9.27
CA THR A 56 3.01 7.52 10.38
C THR A 56 1.66 8.06 10.84
N TYR A 57 0.79 7.19 11.33
CA TYR A 57 -0.50 7.60 11.91
C TYR A 57 -0.32 8.14 13.32
N GLU A 58 0.58 7.52 14.07
CA GLU A 58 0.91 7.88 15.44
C GLU A 58 1.80 9.14 15.47
N ASP A 59 1.71 9.88 16.57
CA ASP A 59 2.69 10.92 16.90
C ASP A 59 4.02 10.32 17.41
N GLU A 60 5.06 11.14 17.50
CA GLU A 60 6.41 10.69 17.90
C GLU A 60 6.45 10.10 19.31
N LEU A 61 5.61 10.60 20.24
CA LEU A 61 5.55 10.09 21.60
C LEU A 61 4.88 8.71 21.66
N GLN A 62 3.81 8.51 20.90
CA GLN A 62 3.15 7.22 20.73
C GLN A 62 4.06 6.20 20.04
N LEU A 63 4.83 6.61 19.04
CA LEU A 63 5.81 5.75 18.39
C LEU A 63 6.90 5.29 19.36
N ASN A 64 7.41 6.20 20.19
CA ASN A 64 8.43 5.89 21.21
C ASN A 64 7.91 4.99 22.34
N HIS A 65 6.59 4.87 22.52
CA HIS A 65 6.00 3.87 23.42
C HIS A 65 5.87 2.49 22.76
N LYS A 66 5.69 2.44 21.43
CA LYS A 66 5.46 1.20 20.67
C LYS A 66 6.77 0.56 20.21
N TYR A 67 7.76 1.39 19.91
CA TYR A 67 9.09 1.02 19.45
C TYR A 67 10.12 1.70 20.34
N THR A 68 11.31 1.13 20.45
CA THR A 68 12.41 1.80 21.15
C THR A 68 12.74 3.11 20.45
N LYS A 69 12.86 4.20 21.22
CA LYS A 69 13.18 5.54 20.71
C LYS A 69 14.36 5.53 19.73
N ASP A 70 15.41 4.80 20.08
CA ASP A 70 16.62 4.68 19.26
C ASP A 70 16.34 4.17 17.83
N VAL A 71 15.37 3.27 17.66
CA VAL A 71 15.01 2.71 16.34
C VAL A 71 14.27 3.73 15.49
N ILE A 72 13.31 4.46 16.08
CA ILE A 72 12.56 5.50 15.36
C ILE A 72 13.50 6.66 14.98
N ASP A 73 14.33 7.11 15.92
CA ASP A 73 15.29 8.17 15.70
C ASP A 73 16.34 7.77 14.65
N GLU A 74 16.81 6.52 14.67
CA GLU A 74 17.72 5.98 13.65
C GLU A 74 17.08 6.01 12.26
N HIS A 75 15.89 5.43 12.09
CA HIS A 75 15.22 5.35 10.79
C HIS A 75 14.84 6.74 10.24
N LYS A 76 14.33 7.62 11.11
CA LYS A 76 14.01 9.01 10.77
C LYS A 76 15.26 9.79 10.36
N SER A 77 16.33 9.74 11.17
CA SER A 77 17.59 10.43 10.86
C SER A 77 18.17 9.93 9.54
N ARG A 78 18.14 8.62 9.31
CA ARG A 78 18.62 8.00 8.08
C ARG A 78 17.85 8.46 6.85
N LEU A 79 16.52 8.52 6.92
CA LEU A 79 15.68 9.04 5.83
C LEU A 79 16.01 10.51 5.51
N ILE A 80 16.18 11.34 6.54
CA ILE A 80 16.52 12.76 6.38
C ILE A 80 17.93 12.91 5.77
N GLU A 81 18.90 12.12 6.22
CA GLU A 81 20.26 12.09 5.65
C GLU A 81 20.27 11.75 4.15
N LEU A 82 19.35 10.89 3.71
CA LEU A 82 19.17 10.49 2.31
C LEU A 82 18.37 11.51 1.49
N GLY A 83 17.87 12.59 2.10
CA GLY A 83 17.10 13.64 1.44
C GLY A 83 15.60 13.35 1.33
N HIS A 84 15.08 12.43 2.13
CA HIS A 84 13.66 12.10 2.18
C HIS A 84 12.94 12.86 3.30
N LYS A 85 11.60 12.85 3.25
CA LYS A 85 10.75 13.59 4.18
C LYS A 85 9.97 12.62 5.07
N VAL A 86 9.83 12.96 6.35
CA VAL A 86 9.12 12.15 7.34
C VAL A 86 8.03 12.99 8.01
N TYR A 87 6.82 12.46 8.08
CA TYR A 87 5.67 13.13 8.68
C TYR A 87 4.97 12.22 9.69
N HIS A 88 4.83 12.70 10.92
CA HIS A 88 4.08 12.01 11.96
C HIS A 88 2.66 12.54 12.08
N SER A 89 1.77 11.77 12.71
CA SER A 89 0.37 12.16 12.92
C SER A 89 -0.37 12.52 11.63
N VAL A 90 -0.16 11.73 10.57
CA VAL A 90 -0.85 11.92 9.29
C VAL A 90 -2.17 11.16 9.33
N ASP A 91 -3.27 11.81 8.93
CA ASP A 91 -4.57 11.17 8.81
C ASP A 91 -4.74 10.65 7.38
N ALA A 92 -4.72 9.34 7.20
CA ALA A 92 -4.91 8.71 5.89
C ALA A 92 -6.31 8.98 5.29
N THR A 93 -7.32 9.31 6.10
CA THR A 93 -8.65 9.66 5.59
C THR A 93 -8.69 11.07 5.01
N ASN A 94 -7.74 11.93 5.41
CA ASN A 94 -7.63 13.31 4.95
C ASN A 94 -6.16 13.72 4.75
N ILE A 95 -5.52 13.06 3.78
CA ILE A 95 -4.12 13.32 3.41
C ILE A 95 -3.94 14.75 2.89
N THR A 96 -4.93 15.26 2.14
CA THR A 96 -4.90 16.63 1.60
C THR A 96 -4.71 17.65 2.74
N THR A 97 -5.53 17.60 3.78
CA THR A 97 -5.40 18.56 4.89
C THR A 97 -4.19 18.27 5.78
N THR A 98 -3.91 17.00 6.08
CA THR A 98 -2.85 16.69 7.08
C THR A 98 -1.43 16.75 6.53
N LEU A 99 -1.25 16.44 5.25
CA LEU A 99 0.05 16.44 4.60
C LEU A 99 0.30 17.74 3.82
N ILE A 100 -0.62 18.15 2.95
CA ILE A 100 -0.41 19.29 2.03
C ILE A 100 -0.38 20.61 2.79
N THR A 101 -1.31 20.84 3.72
CA THR A 101 -1.32 22.09 4.51
C THR A 101 -0.05 22.26 5.37
N ARG A 102 0.56 21.15 5.81
CA ARG A 102 1.86 21.20 6.52
C ARG A 102 3.03 21.51 5.60
N LEU A 103 2.93 21.11 4.34
CA LEU A 103 3.92 21.42 3.31
C LEU A 103 3.84 22.92 2.93
N ASP A 104 2.64 23.48 2.85
CA ASP A 104 2.40 24.89 2.54
C ASP A 104 2.99 25.86 3.57
N ALA A 105 3.01 25.49 4.86
CA ALA A 105 3.59 26.31 5.92
C ALA A 105 5.10 26.55 5.72
N SER A 106 5.78 25.70 4.95
CA SER A 106 7.19 25.89 4.56
C SER A 106 7.39 26.78 3.33
N GLY A 107 6.29 27.27 2.73
CA GLY A 107 6.26 28.35 1.74
C GLY A 107 6.62 27.95 0.30
N ASN A 108 6.90 26.68 0.01
CA ASN A 108 7.62 26.32 -1.23
C ASN A 108 6.98 25.30 -2.18
N ASP A 109 5.78 24.77 -1.94
CA ASP A 109 5.26 23.74 -2.85
C ASP A 109 3.73 23.63 -2.74
N LYS A 110 3.01 24.52 -3.42
CA LYS A 110 1.53 24.61 -3.34
C LYS A 110 0.80 23.43 -3.99
N ASP A 111 1.48 22.63 -4.80
CA ASP A 111 0.87 21.48 -5.49
C ASP A 111 1.86 20.31 -5.55
N ILE A 112 2.06 19.65 -4.42
CA ILE A 112 2.86 18.42 -4.38
C ILE A 112 2.05 17.29 -5.00
N THR A 113 2.47 16.90 -6.20
CA THR A 113 2.03 15.67 -6.85
C THR A 113 2.94 14.50 -6.49
N PHE A 114 2.36 13.31 -6.41
CA PHE A 114 3.10 12.07 -6.16
C PHE A 114 3.02 11.19 -7.39
N ASN A 115 4.16 10.67 -7.83
CA ASN A 115 4.21 9.69 -8.92
C ASN A 115 3.73 8.31 -8.47
N ARG A 116 3.83 8.02 -7.17
CA ARG A 116 3.38 6.75 -6.58
C ARG A 116 2.96 6.94 -5.12
N ILE A 117 1.92 6.21 -4.72
CA ILE A 117 1.44 6.16 -3.34
C ILE A 117 1.39 4.69 -2.89
N ILE A 118 1.99 4.39 -1.75
CA ILE A 118 2.12 3.05 -1.18
C ILE A 118 1.42 3.03 0.18
N PHE A 119 0.49 2.10 0.40
CA PHE A 119 -0.19 1.94 1.68
C PHE A 119 0.44 0.81 2.49
N MET A 120 1.01 1.19 3.63
CA MET A 120 1.60 0.28 4.62
C MET A 120 0.66 0.14 5.81
N HIS A 121 -0.52 -0.42 5.58
CA HIS A 121 -1.39 -0.77 6.71
C HIS A 121 -1.01 -2.15 7.26
N PRO A 122 -0.89 -2.32 8.59
CA PRO A 122 -0.79 -3.65 9.16
C PRO A 122 -2.00 -4.45 8.70
N LEU A 123 -1.73 -5.62 8.12
CA LEU A 123 -2.76 -6.61 7.81
C LEU A 123 -3.29 -7.13 9.15
N VAL A 124 -4.29 -6.45 9.70
CA VAL A 124 -4.97 -6.92 10.91
C VAL A 124 -5.60 -8.27 10.56
N CYS A 125 -5.14 -9.33 11.22
CA CYS A 125 -5.74 -10.63 11.08
C CYS A 125 -7.22 -10.55 11.49
N ILE A 126 -8.11 -11.22 10.74
CA ILE A 126 -9.57 -11.23 10.99
C ILE A 126 -9.91 -11.66 12.43
N ASP A 127 -9.02 -12.42 13.07
CA ASP A 127 -9.20 -12.97 14.40
C ASP A 127 -8.68 -12.05 15.53
N ASP A 128 -7.93 -10.99 15.20
CA ASP A 128 -7.35 -10.04 16.16
C ASP A 128 -8.36 -8.92 16.53
N LYS A 129 -9.40 -9.30 17.26
CA LYS A 129 -10.47 -8.39 17.72
C LYS A 129 -10.05 -7.42 18.84
N VAL A 130 -8.80 -7.47 19.31
CA VAL A 130 -8.47 -7.01 20.67
C VAL A 130 -8.04 -5.53 20.77
N ARG A 131 -7.83 -4.77 19.69
CA ARG A 131 -7.26 -3.40 19.84
C ARG A 131 -7.84 -2.25 19.00
N CYS A 132 -8.94 -2.41 18.29
CA CYS A 132 -9.63 -1.27 17.65
C CYS A 132 -10.63 -0.57 18.60
N GLY A 133 -10.16 -0.21 19.79
CA GLY A 133 -10.96 0.47 20.83
C GLY A 133 -11.06 1.99 20.71
N MET A 134 -10.53 2.61 19.64
CA MET A 134 -10.62 4.06 19.47
C MET A 134 -11.70 4.42 18.44
N LEU A 135 -12.78 5.02 18.96
CA LEU A 135 -13.70 5.95 18.28
C LEU A 135 -14.77 5.39 17.34
N VAL A 136 -15.52 4.35 17.72
CA VAL A 136 -16.96 4.27 17.38
C VAL A 136 -17.72 3.58 18.51
N LYS A 137 -18.74 4.25 19.08
CA LYS A 137 -19.71 3.62 19.99
C LYS A 137 -20.36 2.45 19.25
N SER A 138 -20.06 1.23 19.68
CA SER A 138 -20.43 -0.01 19.01
C SER A 138 -21.93 -0.32 19.15
N THR A 139 -22.62 -0.44 18.01
CA THR A 139 -23.76 -1.35 17.90
C THR A 139 -23.24 -2.80 17.79
N PRO A 140 -23.91 -3.79 18.41
CA PRO A 140 -23.46 -5.18 18.36
C PRO A 140 -23.63 -5.72 16.93
N GLY A 141 -22.51 -5.89 16.22
CA GLY A 141 -22.49 -6.42 14.84
C GLY A 141 -21.66 -5.64 13.83
N GLY A 142 -20.97 -4.56 14.21
CA GLY A 142 -20.14 -3.76 13.30
C GLY A 142 -18.81 -4.43 12.93
N PHE A 143 -18.61 -4.71 11.64
CA PHE A 143 -17.42 -5.39 11.08
C PHE A 143 -16.25 -4.45 10.79
N ASN A 144 -15.06 -5.05 10.66
CA ASN A 144 -13.75 -4.51 10.27
C ASN A 144 -13.70 -4.01 8.83
N ILE A 145 -14.47 -2.97 8.52
CA ILE A 145 -14.48 -2.35 7.19
C ILE A 145 -13.38 -1.26 7.07
N ILE A 146 -12.60 -0.97 8.12
CA ILE A 146 -11.72 0.21 8.17
C ILE A 146 -10.55 0.12 7.18
N ASN A 147 -9.83 -1.00 7.04
CA ASN A 147 -8.63 -1.01 6.16
C ASN A 147 -9.01 -1.00 4.66
N MET A 148 -10.06 -1.73 4.27
CA MET A 148 -10.56 -1.71 2.89
C MET A 148 -11.43 -0.48 2.61
N LEU A 149 -12.17 0.07 3.58
CA LEU A 149 -12.83 1.37 3.44
C LEU A 149 -11.85 2.52 3.44
N MET A 150 -10.74 2.46 4.18
CA MET A 150 -9.72 3.50 4.14
C MET A 150 -9.01 3.45 2.80
N LEU A 151 -8.65 2.26 2.32
CA LEU A 151 -8.12 2.10 0.97
C LEU A 151 -9.15 2.55 -0.08
N MET A 152 -10.43 2.19 0.06
CA MET A 152 -11.51 2.61 -0.84
C MET A 152 -11.77 4.12 -0.77
N GLN A 153 -11.88 4.70 0.42
CA GLN A 153 -12.05 6.15 0.63
C GLN A 153 -10.85 6.89 0.09
N PHE A 154 -9.64 6.36 0.28
CA PHE A 154 -8.45 6.91 -0.34
C PHE A 154 -8.52 6.85 -1.86
N LEU A 155 -8.88 5.70 -2.44
CA LEU A 155 -9.03 5.55 -3.90
C LEU A 155 -10.10 6.49 -4.45
N ILE A 156 -11.23 6.65 -3.74
CA ILE A 156 -12.32 7.59 -4.06
C ILE A 156 -11.85 9.05 -3.93
N SER A 157 -11.15 9.40 -2.86
CA SER A 157 -10.62 10.76 -2.66
C SER A 157 -9.55 11.09 -3.70
N SER A 158 -8.71 10.12 -4.05
CA SER A 158 -7.68 10.26 -5.09
C SER A 158 -8.30 10.40 -6.47
N SER A 159 -9.33 9.61 -6.81
CA SER A 159 -10.02 9.75 -8.10
C SER A 159 -10.70 11.11 -8.23
N LYS A 160 -11.34 11.60 -7.15
CA LYS A 160 -11.92 12.95 -7.10
C LYS A 160 -10.88 14.05 -7.26
N TYR A 161 -9.73 13.91 -6.61
CA TYR A 161 -8.64 14.88 -6.74
C TYR A 161 -8.15 14.97 -8.19
N ILE A 162 -7.86 13.81 -8.82
CA ILE A 162 -7.41 13.75 -10.23
C ILE A 162 -8.47 14.32 -11.17
N TYR A 163 -9.76 13.99 -10.96
CA TYR A 163 -10.85 14.54 -11.76
C TYR A 163 -10.93 16.07 -11.69
N ASN A 164 -10.84 16.63 -10.48
CA ASN A 164 -10.91 18.08 -10.27
C ASN A 164 -9.69 18.82 -10.84
N ASP A 165 -8.50 18.21 -10.75
CA ASP A 165 -7.27 18.77 -11.30
C ASP A 165 -7.32 18.84 -12.84
N ASN A 166 -7.81 17.78 -13.49
CA ASN A 166 -8.03 17.74 -14.93
C ASN A 166 -9.07 18.77 -15.40
N ARG A 167 -10.11 19.03 -14.59
CA ARG A 167 -11.13 20.03 -14.92
C ARG A 167 -10.58 21.45 -14.85
N ARG A 168 -9.78 21.76 -13.82
CA ARG A 168 -9.11 23.07 -13.69
C ARG A 168 -8.13 23.34 -14.84
N SER A 169 -7.51 22.29 -15.38
CA SER A 169 -6.61 22.40 -16.53
C SER A 169 -7.34 22.68 -17.86
N ARG A 170 -8.63 22.35 -17.98
CA ARG A 170 -9.42 22.62 -19.20
C ARG A 170 -9.96 24.05 -19.29
N ASP A 171 -10.07 24.75 -18.16
CA ASP A 171 -10.56 26.13 -18.10
C ASP A 171 -9.43 27.16 -18.35
N HIS A 172 -8.20 26.69 -18.60
CA HIS A 172 -7.02 27.51 -18.92
C HIS A 172 -6.33 26.99 -20.19
N ASP A 173 -6.81 27.47 -21.34
CA ASP A 173 -6.09 27.66 -22.61
C ASP A 173 -5.67 26.44 -23.48
N ASP A 174 -6.14 26.51 -24.73
CA ASP A 174 -5.42 26.37 -26.01
C ASP A 174 -4.41 25.22 -26.21
N ASP A 175 -4.79 24.27 -27.09
CA ASP A 175 -3.95 23.49 -28.00
C ASP A 175 -2.66 22.79 -27.49
N THR A 176 -2.56 22.46 -26.19
CA THR A 176 -1.38 21.74 -25.68
C THR A 176 -1.67 20.25 -25.41
N GLU A 177 -0.95 19.37 -26.13
CA GLU A 177 -1.10 17.92 -26.17
C GLU A 177 -1.20 17.21 -24.80
N MET A 178 -2.14 16.27 -24.73
CA MET A 178 -2.47 15.43 -23.58
C MET A 178 -1.28 14.58 -23.09
N ILE A 179 -0.97 14.68 -21.80
CA ILE A 179 -0.18 13.67 -21.09
C ILE A 179 -1.15 12.65 -20.49
N ASP A 180 -1.30 11.53 -21.18
CA ASP A 180 -1.84 10.29 -20.63
C ASP A 180 -0.80 9.71 -19.65
N ASN A 181 -1.17 9.37 -18.39
CA ASN A 181 -0.55 8.31 -17.55
C ASN A 181 -0.91 8.41 -16.05
N VAL A 182 -1.90 7.63 -15.62
CA VAL A 182 -1.86 6.98 -14.29
C VAL A 182 -2.26 5.52 -14.46
N ARG A 183 -1.27 4.61 -14.44
CA ARG A 183 -1.49 3.16 -14.42
C ARG A 183 -1.40 2.65 -12.99
N VAL A 184 -2.50 2.12 -12.47
CA VAL A 184 -2.51 1.36 -11.21
C VAL A 184 -1.88 -0.01 -11.50
N PHE A 185 -0.64 -0.21 -11.06
CA PHE A 185 -0.01 -1.53 -11.11
C PHE A 185 -0.55 -2.37 -9.95
N ALA A 186 -1.19 -3.50 -10.27
CA ALA A 186 -1.46 -4.54 -9.30
C ALA A 186 -0.13 -5.03 -8.71
N LEU A 187 -0.04 -5.14 -7.39
CA LEU A 187 1.11 -5.77 -6.74
C LEU A 187 1.22 -7.21 -7.24
N PRO A 188 2.45 -7.70 -7.54
CA PRO A 188 2.63 -9.13 -7.81
C PRO A 188 2.15 -9.95 -6.61
N PRO A 189 1.62 -11.16 -6.84
CA PRO A 189 1.18 -12.03 -5.75
C PRO A 189 2.34 -12.26 -4.77
N PRO A 190 2.08 -12.29 -3.45
CA PRO A 190 3.12 -12.59 -2.48
C PRO A 190 3.73 -13.96 -2.80
N PRO A 191 5.05 -14.14 -2.62
CA PRO A 191 5.67 -15.44 -2.81
C PRO A 191 4.98 -16.47 -1.90
N PRO A 192 4.86 -17.74 -2.34
CA PRO A 192 4.30 -18.80 -1.52
C PRO A 192 5.08 -18.84 -0.20
N SER A 193 4.37 -18.63 0.90
CA SER A 193 4.92 -18.72 2.26
C SER A 193 5.48 -20.14 2.44
N CYS A 194 6.79 -20.23 2.63
CA CYS A 194 7.47 -21.39 3.19
C CYS A 194 7.06 -21.49 4.66
N ALA A 195 5.96 -22.18 4.93
CA ALA A 195 5.71 -22.76 6.24
C ALA A 195 6.55 -24.05 6.32
N ASP A 196 7.71 -23.96 6.95
CA ASP A 196 8.37 -25.12 7.54
C ASP A 196 7.49 -25.59 8.71
N GLU A 197 6.59 -26.54 8.45
CA GLU A 197 6.04 -27.37 9.51
C GLU A 197 7.06 -28.45 9.87
N VAL A 198 7.66 -28.31 11.04
CA VAL A 198 8.36 -29.37 11.75
C VAL A 198 7.41 -30.56 11.91
N ARG A 199 7.64 -31.61 11.12
CA ARG A 199 6.99 -32.91 11.29
C ARG A 199 7.76 -33.72 12.34
N ILE A 200 7.05 -34.13 13.39
CA ILE A 200 7.51 -35.12 14.36
C ILE A 200 7.47 -36.48 13.66
N ASP A 201 8.62 -37.16 13.64
CA ASP A 201 8.78 -38.51 13.08
C ASP A 201 7.92 -39.53 13.84
N ASN A 202 7.18 -40.34 13.09
CA ASN A 202 6.60 -41.59 13.60
C ASN A 202 6.98 -42.71 12.64
N ASP A 203 7.84 -43.60 13.12
CA ASP A 203 8.42 -44.74 12.40
C ASP A 203 7.47 -45.95 12.50
N GLY A 204 7.34 -46.73 11.42
CA GLY A 204 6.48 -47.92 11.45
C GLY A 204 5.99 -48.52 10.12
N SER A 205 6.93 -48.93 9.26
CA SER A 205 6.87 -50.11 8.37
C SER A 205 5.83 -50.25 7.22
N SER A 206 6.41 -50.29 6.01
CA SER A 206 6.23 -51.32 4.95
C SER A 206 4.92 -51.39 4.13
N SER A 207 4.96 -50.97 2.85
CA SER A 207 5.09 -51.87 1.68
C SER A 207 4.58 -51.27 0.35
N SER A 208 5.30 -51.63 -0.72
CA SER A 208 4.92 -51.71 -2.15
C SER A 208 4.62 -50.44 -2.97
N SER A 209 5.48 -50.31 -3.97
CA SER A 209 5.49 -49.45 -5.15
C SER A 209 4.31 -49.66 -6.12
N SER A 210 3.77 -48.57 -6.66
CA SER A 210 3.26 -48.51 -8.03
C SER A 210 3.26 -47.06 -8.53
N SER A 211 4.26 -46.74 -9.35
CA SER A 211 4.41 -45.47 -10.06
C SER A 211 3.39 -45.38 -11.19
N THR A 212 2.30 -44.67 -10.96
CA THR A 212 1.41 -44.16 -12.00
C THR A 212 1.55 -42.65 -12.04
N ASN A 213 2.11 -42.13 -13.12
CA ASN A 213 2.14 -40.70 -13.45
C ASN A 213 0.69 -40.22 -13.63
N ASN A 214 0.03 -39.87 -12.53
CA ASN A 214 -1.17 -39.06 -12.57
C ASN A 214 -0.69 -37.61 -12.49
N ASP A 215 -0.82 -36.89 -13.59
CA ASP A 215 -0.76 -35.43 -13.60
C ASP A 215 -1.84 -34.93 -12.64
N ASP A 216 -1.43 -34.64 -11.41
CA ASP A 216 -2.31 -34.24 -10.32
C ASP A 216 -2.94 -32.88 -10.66
N VAL A 217 -4.19 -32.92 -11.14
CA VAL A 217 -4.92 -31.73 -11.56
C VAL A 217 -5.29 -30.93 -10.33
N THR A 218 -4.42 -29.98 -9.97
CA THR A 218 -4.70 -29.02 -8.90
C THR A 218 -5.77 -28.02 -9.33
N ILE A 219 -6.78 -27.81 -8.48
CA ILE A 219 -7.92 -26.92 -8.76
C ILE A 219 -7.74 -25.63 -7.97
N LYS A 220 -7.74 -24.47 -8.64
CA LYS A 220 -7.51 -23.17 -7.99
C LYS A 220 -8.81 -22.42 -7.72
N CYS A 221 -8.91 -21.79 -6.56
CA CYS A 221 -9.97 -20.83 -6.25
C CYS A 221 -9.65 -19.45 -6.82
N SER A 222 -10.41 -18.95 -7.80
CA SER A 222 -10.16 -17.65 -8.45
C SER A 222 -10.24 -16.43 -7.51
N ILE A 223 -10.98 -16.54 -6.39
CA ILE A 223 -11.14 -15.44 -5.43
C ILE A 223 -9.99 -15.42 -4.42
N CYS A 224 -9.59 -16.59 -3.93
CA CYS A 224 -8.61 -16.73 -2.84
C CYS A 224 -7.19 -17.01 -3.34
N ASP A 225 -7.04 -17.41 -4.59
CA ASP A 225 -5.82 -17.89 -5.24
C ASP A 225 -5.19 -19.14 -4.60
N ILE A 226 -5.97 -19.87 -3.79
CA ILE A 226 -5.55 -21.10 -3.13
C ILE A 226 -5.70 -22.28 -4.09
N GLN A 227 -4.67 -23.12 -4.16
CA GLN A 227 -4.71 -24.41 -4.85
C GLN A 227 -5.32 -25.47 -3.94
N CYS A 228 -6.24 -26.26 -4.47
CA CYS A 228 -6.88 -27.38 -3.80
C CYS A 228 -6.52 -28.67 -4.54
N THR A 229 -6.26 -29.73 -3.77
CA THR A 229 -5.88 -31.06 -4.26
C THR A 229 -7.08 -31.89 -4.76
N SER A 230 -8.30 -31.46 -4.44
CA SER A 230 -9.51 -32.14 -4.88
C SER A 230 -10.68 -31.16 -5.02
N SER A 231 -11.70 -31.57 -5.78
CA SER A 231 -12.96 -30.81 -5.90
C SER A 231 -13.68 -30.67 -4.54
N ASP A 232 -13.57 -31.69 -3.69
CA ASP A 232 -14.15 -31.68 -2.35
C ASP A 232 -13.47 -30.66 -1.44
N ASP A 233 -12.14 -30.53 -1.53
CA ASP A 233 -11.38 -29.53 -0.78
C ASP A 233 -11.72 -28.11 -1.25
N LEU A 234 -11.91 -27.90 -2.55
CA LEU A 234 -12.41 -26.63 -3.07
C LEU A 234 -13.83 -26.33 -2.54
N GLY A 235 -14.70 -27.35 -2.47
CA GLY A 235 -16.04 -27.22 -1.92
C GLY A 235 -16.04 -26.83 -0.43
N LYS A 236 -15.19 -27.47 0.37
CA LYS A 236 -14.97 -27.12 1.79
C LYS A 236 -14.37 -25.71 1.92
N HIS A 237 -13.37 -25.39 1.09
CA HIS A 237 -12.76 -24.07 1.03
C HIS A 237 -13.80 -22.98 0.75
N LYS A 238 -14.66 -23.15 -0.26
CA LYS A 238 -15.72 -22.19 -0.61
C LYS A 238 -16.74 -21.99 0.52
N LYS A 239 -17.01 -23.03 1.31
CA LYS A 239 -17.89 -22.96 2.49
C LYS A 239 -17.21 -22.36 3.72
N SER A 240 -15.89 -22.24 3.71
CA SER A 240 -15.13 -21.68 4.84
C SER A 240 -15.54 -20.24 5.13
N ARG A 241 -15.47 -19.85 6.41
CA ARG A 241 -15.74 -18.48 6.84
C ARG A 241 -14.81 -17.46 6.13
N LYS A 242 -13.53 -17.81 5.96
CA LYS A 242 -12.53 -16.97 5.29
C LYS A 242 -12.90 -16.71 3.82
N HIS A 243 -13.28 -17.75 3.08
CA HIS A 243 -13.70 -17.60 1.68
C HIS A 243 -14.96 -16.74 1.56
N ARG A 244 -16.00 -17.00 2.36
CA ARG A 244 -17.26 -16.24 2.29
C ARG A 244 -17.03 -14.74 2.51
N GLN A 245 -16.16 -14.37 3.44
CA GLN A 245 -15.81 -12.96 3.67
C GLN A 245 -15.09 -12.35 2.47
N ARG A 246 -14.06 -13.04 1.93
CA ARG A 246 -13.35 -12.55 0.73
C ARG A 246 -14.26 -12.47 -0.49
N HIS A 247 -15.17 -13.43 -0.66
CA HIS A 247 -16.19 -13.42 -1.70
C HIS A 247 -17.13 -12.23 -1.55
N GLN A 248 -17.64 -11.95 -0.34
CA GLN A 248 -18.51 -10.79 -0.09
C GLN A 248 -17.82 -9.48 -0.47
N LEU A 249 -16.57 -9.28 -0.06
CA LEU A 249 -15.78 -8.09 -0.42
C LEU A 249 -15.55 -8.00 -1.93
N HIS A 250 -15.23 -9.13 -2.58
CA HIS A 250 -15.05 -9.18 -4.02
C HIS A 250 -16.35 -8.83 -4.78
N THR A 251 -17.50 -9.33 -4.32
CA THR A 251 -18.81 -8.99 -4.89
C THR A 251 -19.15 -7.51 -4.74
N LEU A 252 -18.88 -6.92 -3.57
CA LEU A 252 -19.09 -5.49 -3.35
C LEU A 252 -18.21 -4.65 -4.28
N PHE A 253 -16.94 -5.03 -4.43
CA PHE A 253 -16.01 -4.38 -5.34
C PHE A 253 -16.52 -4.37 -6.79
N LEU A 254 -16.94 -5.52 -7.32
CA LEU A 254 -17.46 -5.61 -8.69
C LEU A 254 -18.72 -4.76 -8.88
N ARG A 255 -19.60 -4.69 -7.87
CA ARG A 255 -20.79 -3.84 -7.91
C ARG A 255 -20.41 -2.35 -7.96
N THR A 256 -19.44 -1.92 -7.17
CA THR A 256 -18.99 -0.52 -7.17
C THR A 256 -18.36 -0.14 -8.51
N LEU A 257 -17.54 -1.00 -9.11
CA LEU A 257 -17.00 -0.76 -10.44
C LEU A 257 -18.11 -0.64 -11.50
N GLN A 258 -19.12 -1.50 -11.43
CA GLN A 258 -20.26 -1.45 -12.35
C GLN A 258 -21.07 -0.15 -12.22
N GLN A 259 -21.26 0.35 -10.99
CA GLN A 259 -21.96 1.62 -10.76
C GLN A 259 -21.20 2.83 -11.31
N GLN A 260 -19.86 2.82 -11.23
CA GLN A 260 -19.03 3.89 -11.80
C GLN A 260 -19.16 3.95 -13.32
N GLN A 261 -19.13 2.80 -14.00
CA GLN A 261 -19.31 2.75 -15.46
C GLN A 261 -20.68 3.24 -15.91
N GLN A 262 -21.71 3.13 -15.06
CA GLN A 262 -23.05 3.66 -15.38
C GLN A 262 -23.10 5.18 -15.22
N GLN A 263 -22.45 5.74 -14.20
CA GLN A 263 -22.39 7.19 -13.98
C GLN A 263 -21.64 7.92 -15.11
N GLU A 264 -20.56 7.32 -15.63
CA GLU A 264 -19.81 7.88 -16.77
C GLU A 264 -20.63 7.89 -18.08
N GLY A 265 -21.64 7.01 -18.21
CA GLY A 265 -22.51 6.97 -19.38
C GLY A 265 -23.62 8.04 -19.35
N GLU A 266 -24.16 8.35 -18.17
CA GLU A 266 -25.26 9.31 -18.01
C GLU A 266 -24.78 10.76 -18.13
N GLU A 267 -23.60 11.11 -17.62
CA GLU A 267 -23.05 12.48 -17.74
C GLU A 267 -22.68 12.86 -19.20
N GLY A 268 -22.45 11.88 -20.08
CA GLY A 268 -22.12 12.11 -21.48
C GLY A 268 -23.32 12.37 -22.40
N GLU A 269 -24.54 12.06 -21.96
CA GLU A 269 -25.77 12.30 -22.75
C GLU A 269 -26.40 13.68 -22.44
N GLU A 270 -26.13 14.29 -21.28
CA GLU A 270 -26.65 15.63 -20.94
C GLU A 270 -25.86 16.78 -21.59
N GLU A 271 -24.67 16.51 -22.13
CA GLU A 271 -23.85 17.47 -22.90
C GLU A 271 -24.06 17.42 -24.43
N ARG A 272 -25.01 16.62 -24.95
CA ARG A 272 -25.38 16.59 -26.38
C ARG A 272 -26.73 17.24 -26.64
#